data_AF-A0A151L1W7-F1
#
_entry.id   AF-A0A151L1W7-F1
#
_cell.length_a   1.000
_cell.length_b   1.000
_cell.length_c   1.000
_cell.angle_alpha   90.00
_cell.angle_beta   90.00
_cell.angle_gamma   90.00
#
_symmetry.space_group_name_H-M   'P 1'
#
loop_
_entity.id
_entity.type
_entity.pdbx_description
1 polymer ?
#
loop_
_entity_poly.entity_id
_entity_poly.type
_entity_poly.pdbx_seq_one_letter_code
_entity_poly.pdbx_strand_id
1 'polypeptide(L)'
;CTLPKEDEIPQFLRWLTEWSQQYCKEKLIKSRIINTKCKDIVDGKNYATTVDISDIECKRLFMDYENWFRYRNNDWNGLSKKYDKIKNAINSATTKPPEETPQQYIRNNCVDCECDLNDLKEI
;
A
#
# COMPACT_ATOMS: atom_id res chain seq x y z
N CYS A 1 22.62 -19.44 1.66
CA CYS A 1 21.87 -18.68 0.64
C CYS A 1 21.38 -19.67 -0.41
N THR A 2 20.07 -19.86 -0.51
CA THR A 2 19.44 -20.59 -1.61
C THR A 2 19.11 -19.58 -2.71
N LEU A 3 19.39 -19.92 -3.97
CA LEU A 3 18.91 -19.14 -5.10
C LEU A 3 17.37 -19.13 -5.04
N PRO A 4 16.73 -17.95 -4.99
CA PRO A 4 15.28 -17.88 -4.99
C PRO A 4 14.76 -18.35 -6.35
N LYS A 5 13.64 -19.08 -6.36
CA LYS A 5 12.96 -19.52 -7.59
C LYS A 5 12.17 -18.39 -8.28
N GLU A 6 12.64 -17.15 -8.13
CA GLU A 6 11.95 -15.94 -8.61
C GLU A 6 11.85 -15.89 -10.15
N ASP A 7 12.71 -16.61 -10.86
CA ASP A 7 12.69 -16.72 -12.32
C ASP A 7 11.41 -17.36 -12.86
N GLU A 8 10.67 -18.11 -12.03
CA GLU A 8 9.39 -18.74 -12.38
C GLU A 8 8.19 -17.77 -12.20
N ILE A 9 8.37 -16.67 -11.48
CA ILE A 9 7.31 -15.68 -11.21
C ILE A 9 7.34 -14.60 -12.30
N PRO A 10 6.22 -14.29 -12.97
CA PRO A 10 6.14 -13.18 -13.91
C PRO A 10 6.69 -11.87 -13.32
N GLN A 11 7.53 -11.15 -14.08
CA GLN A 11 8.19 -9.94 -13.60
C GLN A 11 7.22 -8.90 -13.00
N PHE A 12 6.05 -8.73 -13.60
CA PHE A 12 5.02 -7.83 -13.08
C PHE A 12 4.55 -8.22 -11.67
N LEU A 13 4.40 -9.52 -11.41
CA LEU A 13 3.98 -10.04 -10.12
C LEU A 13 5.07 -9.87 -9.05
N ARG A 14 6.35 -9.95 -9.42
CA ARG A 14 7.47 -9.60 -8.54
C ARG A 14 7.45 -8.10 -8.17
N TRP A 15 7.31 -7.23 -9.16
CA TRP A 15 7.22 -5.79 -8.92
C TRP A 15 5.99 -5.40 -8.09
N LEU A 16 4.87 -6.10 -8.26
CA LEU A 16 3.69 -5.89 -7.44
C LEU A 16 3.96 -6.24 -5.97
N THR A 17 4.64 -7.36 -5.71
CA THR A 17 5.07 -7.76 -4.36
C THR A 17 6.10 -6.79 -3.77
N GLU A 18 7.10 -6.36 -4.54
CA GLU A 18 8.10 -5.39 -4.07
C GLU A 18 7.46 -4.03 -3.74
N TRP A 19 6.56 -3.56 -4.60
CA TRP A 19 5.84 -2.31 -4.37
C TRP A 19 4.98 -2.40 -3.11
N SER A 20 4.29 -3.52 -2.87
CA SER A 20 3.47 -3.68 -1.67
C SER A 20 4.30 -3.71 -0.40
N GLN A 21 5.45 -4.41 -0.41
CA GLN A 21 6.41 -4.40 0.71
C GLN A 21 6.86 -2.97 1.05
N GLN A 22 7.22 -2.18 0.03
CA GLN A 22 7.64 -0.79 0.22
C GLN A 22 6.50 0.08 0.75
N TYR A 23 5.32 0.00 0.13
CA TYR A 23 4.14 0.74 0.57
C TYR A 23 3.84 0.49 2.05
N CYS A 24 3.84 -0.77 2.45
CA CYS A 24 3.52 -1.19 3.81
C CYS A 24 4.56 -0.72 4.83
N LYS A 25 5.85 -0.81 4.48
CA LYS A 25 6.94 -0.29 5.31
C LYS A 25 6.84 1.24 5.48
N GLU A 26 6.63 1.97 4.40
CA GLU A 26 6.48 3.43 4.42
C GLU A 26 5.27 3.85 5.25
N LYS A 27 4.13 3.18 5.05
CA LYS A 27 2.90 3.41 5.80
C LYS A 27 3.14 3.25 7.29
N LEU A 28 3.70 2.12 7.71
CA LEU A 28 4.00 1.82 9.11
C LEU A 28 4.90 2.89 9.73
N ILE A 29 5.95 3.31 9.03
CA ILE A 29 6.87 4.35 9.50
C ILE A 29 6.13 5.68 9.69
N LYS A 30 5.36 6.11 8.69
CA LYS A 30 4.63 7.39 8.75
C LYS A 30 3.55 7.38 9.82
N SER A 31 2.77 6.30 9.93
CA SER A 31 1.76 6.13 10.98
C SER A 31 2.40 6.11 12.36
N ARG A 32 3.54 5.44 12.56
CA ARG A 32 4.29 5.47 13.83
C ARG A 32 4.75 6.88 14.20
N ILE A 33 5.25 7.66 13.23
CA ILE A 33 5.66 9.05 13.47
C ILE A 33 4.47 9.88 13.93
N ILE A 34 3.33 9.79 13.24
CA ILE A 34 2.10 10.49 13.60
C ILE A 34 1.61 10.06 14.99
N ASN A 35 1.50 8.76 15.25
CA ASN A 35 1.01 8.25 16.54
C ASN A 35 1.94 8.60 17.71
N THR A 36 3.23 8.79 17.46
CA THR A 36 4.20 9.17 18.50
C THR A 36 4.16 10.67 18.77
N LYS A 37 4.15 11.50 17.73
CA LYS A 37 4.26 12.96 17.85
C LYS A 37 2.91 13.65 18.09
N CYS A 38 1.84 13.05 17.60
CA CYS A 38 0.49 13.61 17.62
C CYS A 38 -0.46 12.75 18.42
N LYS A 39 0.07 12.02 19.42
CA LYS A 39 -0.68 11.05 20.21
C LYS A 39 -1.97 11.64 20.77
N ASP A 40 -1.90 12.84 21.35
CA ASP A 40 -3.06 13.49 21.98
C ASP A 40 -4.17 13.82 20.94
N ILE A 41 -3.78 14.11 19.70
CA ILE A 41 -4.72 14.37 18.59
C ILE A 41 -5.32 13.05 18.07
N VAL A 42 -4.49 12.01 17.92
CA VAL A 42 -4.92 10.69 17.45
C VAL A 42 -5.84 10.00 18.46
N ASP A 43 -5.45 9.97 19.74
CA ASP A 43 -6.21 9.36 20.83
C ASP A 43 -7.49 10.16 21.13
N GLY A 44 -7.45 11.48 20.89
CA GLY A 44 -8.59 12.39 21.09
C GLY A 44 -9.66 12.36 20.01
N LYS A 45 -9.44 11.68 18.86
CA LYS A 45 -10.38 11.48 17.73
C LYS A 45 -11.41 12.61 17.49
N ASN A 46 -10.97 13.86 17.52
CA ASN A 46 -11.83 15.05 17.32
C ASN A 46 -11.25 16.00 16.28
N TYR A 47 -10.85 15.48 15.12
CA TYR A 47 -10.57 16.30 13.94
C TYR A 47 -11.35 15.74 12.76
N ALA A 48 -12.22 16.56 12.18
CA ALA A 48 -12.98 16.17 10.98
C ALA A 48 -12.09 16.32 9.73
N THR A 49 -11.11 17.23 9.78
CA THR A 49 -10.15 17.49 8.72
C THR A 49 -8.79 17.89 9.28
N THR A 50 -7.73 17.84 8.46
CA THR A 50 -6.40 18.37 8.82
C THR A 50 -6.38 19.88 9.06
N VAL A 51 -7.44 20.59 8.67
CA VAL A 51 -7.62 22.03 8.94
C VAL A 51 -7.87 22.28 10.43
N ASP A 52 -8.49 21.33 11.13
CA ASP A 52 -8.88 21.44 12.55
C ASP A 52 -7.70 21.21 13.52
N ILE A 53 -6.54 20.79 12.99
CA ILE A 53 -5.34 20.54 13.78
C ILE A 53 -4.64 21.89 14.04
N SER A 54 -4.69 22.33 15.29
CA SER A 54 -4.04 23.57 15.75
C SER A 54 -2.53 23.42 15.94
N ASP A 55 -2.06 22.23 16.28
CA ASP A 55 -0.62 21.94 16.38
C ASP A 55 0.03 21.94 14.99
N ILE A 56 0.95 22.87 14.77
CA ILE A 56 1.57 23.11 13.46
C ILE A 56 2.41 21.91 13.01
N GLU A 57 3.10 21.23 13.93
CA GLU A 57 3.94 20.08 13.60
C GLU A 57 3.07 18.90 13.16
N CYS A 58 2.02 18.62 13.90
CA CYS A 58 1.05 17.58 13.59
C CYS A 58 0.32 17.88 12.29
N LYS A 59 -0.15 19.11 12.09
CA LYS A 59 -0.78 19.51 10.83
C LYS A 59 0.12 19.20 9.63
N ARG A 60 1.41 19.51 9.71
CA ARG A 60 2.38 19.18 8.65
C ARG A 60 2.52 17.66 8.46
N LEU A 61 2.66 16.89 9.54
CA LEU A 61 2.80 15.43 9.46
C LEU A 61 1.58 14.76 8.82
N PHE A 62 0.37 15.21 9.14
CA PHE A 62 -0.86 14.72 8.52
C PHE A 62 -0.93 15.10 7.03
N MET A 63 -0.64 16.35 6.66
CA MET A 63 -0.59 16.77 5.25
C MET A 63 0.45 15.97 4.44
N ASP A 64 1.62 15.71 5.02
CA ASP A 64 2.67 14.90 4.39
C ASP A 64 2.22 13.45 4.19
N TYR A 65 1.46 12.89 5.15
CA TYR A 65 0.87 11.56 5.03
C TYR A 65 -0.22 11.52 3.96
N GLU A 66 -1.17 12.46 3.96
CA GLU A 66 -2.24 12.54 2.96
C GLU A 66 -1.67 12.66 1.53
N ASN A 67 -0.67 13.52 1.34
CA ASN A 67 0.00 13.68 0.05
C ASN A 67 0.66 12.38 -0.40
N TRP A 68 1.45 11.76 0.48
CA TRP A 68 2.08 10.47 0.21
C TRP A 68 1.05 9.38 -0.13
N PHE A 69 -0.03 9.29 0.64
CA PHE A 69 -1.10 8.32 0.45
C PHE A 69 -1.76 8.51 -0.91
N ARG A 70 -2.08 9.76 -1.30
CA ARG A 70 -2.66 10.07 -2.62
C ARG A 70 -1.76 9.58 -3.75
N TYR A 71 -0.44 9.80 -3.66
CA TYR A 71 0.50 9.31 -4.68
C TYR A 71 0.51 7.78 -4.74
N ARG A 72 0.61 7.11 -3.59
CA ARG A 72 0.60 5.64 -3.54
C ARG A 72 -0.73 5.04 -3.99
N ASN A 73 -1.85 5.70 -3.73
CA ASN A 73 -3.16 5.26 -4.24
C ASN A 73 -3.24 5.34 -5.77
N ASN A 74 -2.61 6.35 -6.38
CA ASN A 74 -2.51 6.43 -7.84
C ASN A 74 -1.65 5.30 -8.42
N ASP A 75 -0.50 5.00 -7.80
CA ASP A 75 0.32 3.84 -8.17
C ASP A 75 -0.49 2.55 -8.09
N TRP A 76 -1.19 2.34 -6.97
CA TRP A 76 -2.05 1.18 -6.73
C TRP A 76 -3.12 1.02 -7.80
N ASN A 77 -3.83 2.11 -8.15
CA ASN A 77 -4.84 2.10 -9.19
C ASN A 77 -4.27 1.66 -10.56
N GLY A 78 -3.04 2.10 -10.88
CA GLY A 78 -2.34 1.68 -12.10
C GLY A 78 -1.96 0.20 -12.08
N LEU A 79 -1.37 -0.26 -10.97
CA LEU A 79 -0.96 -1.65 -10.77
C LEU A 79 -2.16 -2.60 -10.78
N SER A 80 -3.23 -2.27 -10.06
CA SER A 80 -4.47 -3.05 -10.01
C SER A 80 -5.08 -3.21 -11.41
N LYS A 81 -5.22 -2.12 -12.17
CA LYS A 81 -5.73 -2.18 -13.55
C LYS A 81 -4.86 -3.06 -14.44
N LYS A 82 -3.53 -3.05 -14.27
CA LYS A 82 -2.63 -3.92 -15.03
C LYS A 82 -2.80 -5.39 -14.63
N TYR A 83 -2.94 -5.68 -13.33
CA TYR A 83 -3.22 -7.02 -12.84
C TYR A 83 -4.51 -7.58 -13.46
N ASP A 84 -5.60 -6.81 -13.42
CA ASP A 84 -6.90 -7.20 -13.95
C ASP A 84 -6.84 -7.48 -15.47
N LYS A 85 -6.07 -6.68 -16.21
CA LYS A 85 -5.84 -6.90 -17.65
C LYS A 85 -5.12 -8.22 -17.92
N ILE A 86 -4.11 -8.56 -17.12
CA ILE A 86 -3.35 -9.81 -17.28
C ILE A 86 -4.24 -11.01 -16.88
N LYS A 87 -5.02 -10.90 -15.80
CA LYS A 87 -5.95 -11.95 -15.35
C LYS A 87 -7.01 -12.27 -16.41
N ASN A 88 -7.60 -11.24 -17.00
CA ASN A 88 -8.69 -11.37 -17.98
C ASN A 88 -8.21 -11.56 -19.43
N ALA A 89 -6.90 -11.65 -19.68
CA ALA A 89 -6.38 -11.87 -21.02
C ALA A 89 -6.86 -13.23 -21.58
N ILE A 90 -7.46 -13.20 -22.78
CA ILE A 90 -8.05 -14.39 -23.44
C ILE A 90 -6.98 -15.19 -24.19
N ASN A 91 -5.97 -14.53 -24.76
CA ASN A 91 -4.94 -15.13 -25.60
C ASN A 91 -3.55 -14.59 -25.26
N SER A 92 -2.80 -15.18 -24.33
CA SER A 92 -1.37 -14.82 -24.23
C SER A 92 -0.50 -15.92 -23.67
N ALA A 93 0.71 -15.99 -24.19
CA ALA A 93 1.85 -16.76 -23.70
C ALA A 93 2.32 -16.35 -22.28
N THR A 94 1.57 -15.51 -21.58
CA THR A 94 1.86 -15.03 -20.22
C THR A 94 1.06 -15.82 -19.20
N THR A 95 1.75 -16.33 -18.19
CA THR A 95 1.17 -17.04 -17.05
C THR A 95 0.20 -16.12 -16.31
N LYS A 96 -1.05 -16.55 -16.16
CA LYS A 96 -2.08 -15.78 -15.44
C LYS A 96 -1.75 -15.73 -13.94
N PRO A 97 -2.06 -14.62 -13.25
CA PRO A 97 -1.95 -14.56 -11.81
C PRO A 97 -2.84 -15.62 -11.14
N PRO A 98 -2.38 -16.26 -10.05
CA PRO A 98 -3.14 -17.30 -9.37
C PRO A 98 -4.44 -16.75 -8.76
N GLU A 99 -4.35 -15.62 -8.07
CA GLU A 99 -5.45 -15.03 -7.31
C GLU A 99 -6.40 -14.19 -8.19
N GLU A 100 -7.64 -14.02 -7.73
CA GLU A 100 -8.66 -13.25 -8.46
C GLU A 100 -8.41 -11.74 -8.39
N THR A 101 -7.94 -11.24 -7.25
CA THR A 101 -7.68 -9.80 -7.06
C THR A 101 -6.21 -9.54 -6.71
N PRO A 102 -5.67 -8.36 -7.06
CA PRO A 102 -4.30 -8.00 -6.69
C PRO A 102 -4.12 -7.91 -5.17
N GLN A 103 -5.17 -7.57 -4.41
CA GLN A 103 -5.14 -7.58 -2.94
C GLN A 103 -4.96 -9.00 -2.40
N GLN A 104 -5.67 -9.98 -2.97
CA GLN A 104 -5.55 -11.38 -2.56
C GLN A 104 -4.16 -11.93 -2.93
N TYR A 105 -3.66 -11.60 -4.12
CA TYR A 105 -2.30 -11.94 -4.52
C TYR A 105 -1.27 -11.42 -3.51
N ILE A 106 -1.32 -10.13 -3.16
CA ILE A 106 -0.38 -9.54 -2.20
C ILE A 106 -0.52 -10.17 -0.82
N ARG A 107 -1.75 -10.38 -0.33
CA ARG A 107 -1.98 -11.00 0.98
C ARG A 107 -1.34 -12.39 1.09
N ASN A 108 -1.36 -13.16 0.00
CA ASN A 108 -0.78 -14.50 -0.02
C ASN A 108 0.74 -14.50 -0.24
N ASN A 109 1.26 -13.57 -1.04
CA ASN A 109 2.64 -13.58 -1.52
C ASN A 109 3.56 -12.58 -0.80
N CYS A 110 3.03 -11.76 0.09
CA CYS A 110 3.81 -10.84 0.92
C CYS A 110 3.64 -11.16 2.40
N VAL A 111 4.39 -12.15 2.89
CA VAL A 111 4.35 -12.59 4.30
C VAL A 111 4.84 -11.49 5.26
N ASP A 112 5.79 -10.65 4.82
CA ASP A 112 6.32 -9.53 5.62
C ASP A 112 5.47 -8.25 5.50
N CYS A 113 4.41 -8.25 4.69
CA CYS A 113 3.45 -7.16 4.63
C CYS A 113 2.48 -7.28 5.81
N GLU A 114 2.91 -6.90 7.02
CA GLU A 114 1.98 -6.60 8.14
C GLU A 114 1.17 -5.34 7.83
N CYS A 115 0.27 -5.46 6.86
CA CYS A 115 -0.29 -4.32 6.17
C CYS A 115 -1.66 -4.67 5.66
N ASP A 116 -2.67 -4.12 6.34
CA ASP A 116 -4.01 -4.19 5.82
C ASP A 116 -4.12 -3.19 4.65
N LEU A 117 -4.13 -3.71 3.42
CA LEU A 117 -4.39 -2.92 2.21
C LEU A 117 -5.85 -2.41 2.17
N ASN A 118 -6.72 -2.89 3.06
CA ASN A 118 -8.09 -2.38 3.17
C ASN A 118 -8.13 -0.91 3.64
N ASP A 119 -7.10 -0.45 4.36
CA ASP A 119 -6.94 0.95 4.76
C ASP A 119 -6.71 1.91 3.58
N LEU A 120 -6.57 1.39 2.34
CA LEU A 120 -6.63 2.21 1.12
C LEU A 120 -8.01 2.89 0.92
N LYS A 121 -9.00 2.53 1.74
CA LYS A 121 -10.34 3.12 1.77
C LYS A 121 -10.62 3.97 3.01
N GLU A 122 -9.71 4.03 3.97
CA GLU A 122 -9.89 4.79 5.22
C GLU A 122 -8.89 5.94 5.29
N ILE A 123 -9.25 7.04 4.62
CA ILE A 123 -8.94 8.41 5.03
C ILE A 123 -10.24 9.20 4.96
#